data_AF-A0A1E5VJ96-F1
#
_entry.id   AF-A0A1E5VJ96-F1
#
_cell.length_a   1.000
_cell.length_b   1.000
_cell.length_c   1.000
_cell.angle_alpha   90.00
_cell.angle_beta   90.00
_cell.angle_gamma   90.00
#
_symmetry.space_group_name_H-M   'P 1'
#
loop_
_entity.id
_entity.type
_entity.pdbx_description
1 polymer ?
#
loop_
_entity_poly.entity_id
_entity_poly.type
_entity_poly.pdbx_seq_one_letter_code
_entity_poly.pdbx_strand_id
1 'polypeptide(L)'
;MVREEAATPPGPGNNNCRRFRNVSTRECVKIELPELDGHHLLGATAEGLLVLVDESTYAVRILNPLTRQRTELPPLPEIFPKRGIAADVLSARSALGFALQDSTIVLGLAGDSTVVLCCDDPSMMVVAKPGDDRWTPVDGYDDYYDINAGTCFSGRFY
;
A
#
# COMPACT_ATOMS: atom_id res chain seq x y z
N MET A 1 -10.18 50.09 -15.22
CA MET A 1 -11.01 48.88 -15.07
C MET A 1 -10.19 47.70 -15.57
N VAL A 2 -9.33 47.16 -14.70
CA VAL A 2 -8.41 46.07 -15.05
C VAL A 2 -9.08 44.78 -14.61
N ARG A 3 -9.37 43.90 -15.56
CA ARG A 3 -9.93 42.57 -15.29
C ARG A 3 -8.85 41.73 -14.63
N GLU A 4 -9.11 41.35 -13.39
CA GLU A 4 -8.34 40.36 -12.63
C GLU A 4 -8.65 38.99 -13.25
N GLU A 5 -7.66 38.41 -13.91
CA GLU A 5 -7.70 37.04 -14.43
C GLU A 5 -7.68 36.10 -13.22
N ALA A 6 -8.84 35.51 -12.93
CA ALA A 6 -9.00 34.56 -11.85
C ALA A 6 -8.08 33.35 -12.09
N ALA A 7 -7.09 33.19 -11.20
CA ALA A 7 -6.29 31.98 -11.14
C ALA A 7 -7.22 30.78 -10.95
N THR A 8 -7.23 29.89 -11.94
CA THR A 8 -7.91 28.60 -11.88
C THR A 8 -7.46 27.88 -10.59
N PRO A 9 -8.37 27.45 -9.71
CA PRO A 9 -7.98 26.71 -8.51
C PRO A 9 -7.20 25.46 -8.95
N PRO A 10 -6.14 25.06 -8.23
CA PRO A 10 -5.45 23.81 -8.51
C PRO A 10 -6.50 22.71 -8.46
N GLY A 11 -6.76 22.07 -9.60
CA GLY A 11 -7.55 20.84 -9.65
C GLY A 11 -6.97 19.83 -8.66
N PRO A 12 -7.77 18.88 -8.14
CA PRO A 12 -7.30 17.89 -7.18
C PRO A 12 -6.00 17.32 -7.70
N GLY A 13 -4.91 17.61 -6.99
CA GLY A 13 -3.57 17.38 -7.50
C GLY A 13 -3.48 15.93 -7.94
N ASN A 14 -3.19 15.71 -9.22
CA ASN A 14 -2.72 14.43 -9.72
C ASN A 14 -1.55 14.05 -8.81
N ASN A 15 -1.84 13.20 -7.84
CA ASN A 15 -0.89 12.75 -6.84
C ASN A 15 -0.24 11.46 -7.34
N ASN A 16 -0.11 11.29 -8.67
CA ASN A 16 0.47 10.11 -9.29
C ASN A 16 1.96 10.30 -9.57
N CYS A 17 2.46 11.53 -9.41
CA CYS A 17 3.87 11.78 -9.53
C CYS A 17 4.62 11.42 -8.24
N ARG A 18 5.66 10.59 -8.37
CA ARG A 18 6.51 10.15 -7.28
C ARG A 18 7.96 10.56 -7.54
N ARG A 19 8.66 10.96 -6.48
CA ARG A 19 10.08 11.30 -6.53
C ARG A 19 10.87 10.17 -5.88
N PHE A 20 11.70 9.52 -6.66
CA PHE A 20 12.61 8.48 -6.19
C PHE A 20 14.01 9.06 -6.07
N ARG A 21 14.65 8.84 -4.92
CA ARG A 21 16.01 9.31 -4.68
C ARG A 21 16.95 8.12 -4.72
N ASN A 22 17.96 8.20 -5.56
CA ASN A 22 19.07 7.28 -5.53
C ASN A 22 19.93 7.62 -4.29
N VAL A 23 20.06 6.68 -3.36
CA VAL A 23 20.81 6.89 -2.12
C VAL A 23 22.33 6.97 -2.34
N SER A 24 22.86 6.31 -3.37
CA SER A 24 24.30 6.30 -3.67
C SER A 24 24.74 7.54 -4.47
N THR A 25 23.95 7.94 -5.47
CA THR A 25 24.29 9.12 -6.32
C THR A 25 23.68 10.42 -5.79
N ARG A 26 22.73 10.34 -4.85
CA ARG A 26 21.90 11.45 -4.32
C ARG A 26 20.98 12.12 -5.35
N GLU A 27 20.95 11.62 -6.58
CA GLU A 27 20.09 12.12 -7.64
C GLU A 27 18.63 11.75 -7.38
N CYS A 28 17.73 12.60 -7.86
CA CYS A 28 16.29 12.40 -7.75
C CYS A 28 15.71 12.24 -9.16
N VAL A 29 14.94 11.17 -9.36
CA VAL A 29 14.15 10.95 -10.56
C VAL A 29 12.68 11.18 -10.20
N LYS A 30 11.99 11.98 -11.01
CA LYS A 30 10.55 12.21 -10.89
C LYS A 30 9.85 11.32 -11.92
N ILE A 31 8.92 10.50 -11.47
CA ILE A 31 8.22 9.51 -12.30
C ILE A 31 6.73 9.71 -12.14
N GLU A 32 6.01 9.82 -13.25
CA GLU A 32 4.55 9.83 -13.27
C GLU A 32 4.03 8.41 -13.29
N LEU A 33 3.34 7.98 -12.24
CA LEU A 33 2.81 6.64 -12.08
C LEU A 33 1.27 6.64 -12.22
N PRO A 34 0.70 6.73 -13.44
CA PRO A 34 -0.75 6.66 -13.62
C PRO A 34 -1.36 5.37 -13.07
N GLU A 35 -0.56 4.33 -12.84
CA GLU A 35 -0.96 3.08 -12.17
C GLU A 35 -1.41 3.27 -10.71
N LEU A 36 -1.14 4.45 -10.12
CA LEU A 36 -1.63 4.82 -8.80
C LEU A 36 -3.07 5.33 -8.83
N ASP A 37 -3.61 5.67 -10.00
CA ASP A 37 -4.98 6.17 -10.12
C ASP A 37 -5.98 5.06 -9.77
N GLY A 38 -6.94 5.35 -8.89
CA GLY A 38 -7.87 4.37 -8.35
C GLY A 38 -7.25 3.31 -7.43
N HIS A 39 -6.04 3.55 -6.92
CA HIS A 39 -5.36 2.65 -5.99
C HIS A 39 -4.89 3.36 -4.72
N HIS A 40 -5.03 2.67 -3.58
CA HIS A 40 -4.40 3.07 -2.33
C HIS A 40 -2.99 2.50 -2.22
N LEU A 41 -2.02 3.36 -1.90
CA LEU A 41 -0.64 2.96 -1.61
C LEU A 41 -0.57 2.47 -0.16
N LEU A 42 -0.28 1.18 0.04
CA LEU A 42 -0.04 0.61 1.37
C LEU A 42 1.34 0.99 1.90
N GLY A 43 2.32 1.09 1.00
CA GLY A 43 3.69 1.42 1.34
C GLY A 43 4.68 0.92 0.32
N ALA A 44 5.96 0.92 0.70
CA ALA A 44 7.06 0.42 -0.10
C ALA A 44 7.80 -0.68 0.64
N THR A 45 8.21 -1.70 -0.10
CA THR A 45 9.14 -2.74 0.36
C THR A 45 10.55 -2.17 0.49
N ALA A 46 11.43 -2.87 1.22
CA ALA A 46 12.84 -2.48 1.35
C ALA A 46 13.58 -2.46 -0.01
N GLU A 47 13.11 -3.26 -0.97
CA GLU A 47 13.60 -3.34 -2.34
C GLU A 47 13.11 -2.19 -3.23
N GLY A 48 12.26 -1.30 -2.69
CA GLY A 48 11.73 -0.13 -3.41
C GLY A 48 10.54 -0.44 -4.32
N LEU A 49 9.91 -1.61 -4.18
CA LEU A 49 8.64 -1.92 -4.83
C LEU A 49 7.49 -1.31 -4.06
N LEU A 50 6.52 -0.73 -4.77
CA LEU A 50 5.30 -0.18 -4.19
C LEU A 50 4.23 -1.27 -4.09
N VAL A 51 3.48 -1.30 -2.98
CA VAL A 51 2.33 -2.20 -2.83
C VAL A 51 1.06 -1.37 -2.86
N LEU A 52 0.19 -1.70 -3.81
CA LEU A 52 -1.02 -0.97 -4.14
C LEU A 52 -2.24 -1.85 -3.89
N VAL A 53 -3.34 -1.26 -3.47
CA VAL A 53 -4.65 -1.91 -3.36
C VAL A 53 -5.63 -1.20 -4.26
N ASP A 54 -6.27 -1.96 -5.14
CA ASP A 54 -7.34 -1.46 -5.98
C ASP A 54 -8.56 -1.09 -5.13
N GLU A 55 -9.04 0.15 -5.27
CA GLU A 55 -10.14 0.69 -4.45
C GLU A 55 -11.48 -0.04 -4.65
N SER A 56 -11.65 -0.71 -5.79
CA SER A 56 -12.93 -1.31 -6.20
C SER A 56 -12.97 -2.82 -5.94
N THR A 57 -11.85 -3.50 -6.15
CA THR A 57 -11.75 -4.97 -6.11
C THR A 57 -10.97 -5.48 -4.91
N TYR A 58 -10.31 -4.59 -4.15
CA TYR A 58 -9.36 -4.96 -3.09
C TYR A 58 -8.20 -5.83 -3.57
N ALA A 59 -7.99 -5.94 -4.88
CA ALA A 59 -6.88 -6.66 -5.47
C ALA A 59 -5.57 -5.98 -5.09
N VAL A 60 -4.62 -6.76 -4.60
CA VAL A 60 -3.29 -6.25 -4.25
C VAL A 60 -2.37 -6.38 -5.44
N ARG A 61 -1.60 -5.33 -5.71
CA ARG A 61 -0.62 -5.30 -6.80
C ARG A 61 0.69 -4.74 -6.31
N ILE A 62 1.77 -5.43 -6.63
CA ILE A 62 3.13 -4.94 -6.44
C ILE A 62 3.56 -4.24 -7.72
N LEU A 63 4.02 -3.00 -7.63
CA LEU A 63 4.49 -2.20 -8.74
C LEU A 63 5.98 -1.87 -8.55
N ASN A 64 6.79 -2.19 -9.55
CA ASN A 64 8.13 -1.62 -9.67
C ASN A 64 8.01 -0.23 -10.35
N PRO A 65 8.28 0.88 -9.63
CA PRO A 65 8.09 2.21 -10.18
C PRO A 65 9.09 2.56 -11.30
N LEU A 66 10.23 1.87 -11.36
CA LEU A 66 11.26 2.10 -12.38
C LEU A 66 10.97 1.33 -13.67
N THR A 67 10.56 0.07 -13.55
CA THR A 67 10.32 -0.80 -14.71
C THR A 67 8.85 -0.87 -15.14
N ARG A 68 7.93 -0.32 -14.35
CA ARG A 68 6.46 -0.44 -14.50
C ARG A 68 5.94 -1.87 -14.45
N GLN A 69 6.79 -2.83 -14.06
CA GLN A 69 6.36 -4.22 -13.91
C GLN A 69 5.38 -4.33 -12.74
N ARG A 70 4.30 -5.06 -12.99
CA ARG A 70 3.25 -5.31 -12.00
C ARG A 70 3.16 -6.80 -11.72
N THR A 71 2.95 -7.11 -10.46
CA THR A 71 2.69 -8.47 -10.00
C THR A 71 1.42 -8.46 -9.19
N GLU A 72 0.47 -9.32 -9.55
CA GLU A 72 -0.82 -9.43 -8.87
C GLU A 72 -0.71 -10.43 -7.73
N LEU A 73 -1.36 -10.09 -6.63
CA LEU A 73 -1.52 -10.91 -5.44
C LEU A 73 -3.02 -11.12 -5.20
N PRO A 74 -3.39 -12.16 -4.42
CA PRO A 74 -4.78 -12.34 -4.03
C PRO A 74 -5.36 -11.06 -3.39
N PRO A 75 -6.66 -10.81 -3.54
CA PRO A 75 -7.30 -9.66 -2.92
C PRO A 75 -7.18 -9.71 -1.40
N LEU A 76 -7.05 -8.56 -0.74
CA LEU A 76 -6.98 -8.52 0.72
C LEU A 76 -8.25 -9.15 1.30
N PRO A 77 -8.15 -9.87 2.43
CA PRO A 77 -9.32 -10.37 3.12
C PRO A 77 -10.29 -9.23 3.44
N GLU A 78 -11.60 -9.49 3.44
CA GLU A 78 -12.64 -8.58 3.95
C GLU A 78 -12.48 -8.21 5.45
N ILE A 79 -11.36 -8.56 6.07
CA ILE A 79 -11.02 -8.26 7.47
C ILE A 79 -10.78 -6.75 7.63
N PHE A 80 -10.21 -6.07 6.63
CA PHE A 80 -9.97 -4.61 6.65
C PHE A 80 -11.26 -3.75 6.79
N PRO A 81 -12.36 -4.02 6.06
CA PRO A 81 -13.58 -3.20 6.18
C PRO A 81 -14.49 -3.48 7.39
N LYS A 82 -14.19 -4.42 8.31
CA LYS A 82 -15.16 -4.90 9.30
C LYS A 82 -15.15 -4.21 10.68
N ARG A 83 -14.29 -3.21 10.95
CA ARG A 83 -14.33 -2.47 12.22
C ARG A 83 -15.10 -1.14 12.15
N GLY A 84 -16.37 -1.21 12.56
CA GLY A 84 -16.94 -0.30 13.56
C GLY A 84 -17.40 1.10 13.15
N ILE A 85 -16.92 1.69 12.06
CA ILE A 85 -17.57 2.86 11.47
C ILE A 85 -18.53 2.29 10.45
N ALA A 86 -19.84 2.37 10.74
CA ALA A 86 -20.87 1.75 9.94
C ALA A 86 -20.51 1.83 8.45
N ALA A 87 -20.30 0.68 7.81
CA ALA A 87 -20.19 0.57 6.36
C ALA A 87 -21.40 1.22 5.65
N ASP A 88 -22.46 1.52 6.41
CA ASP A 88 -23.63 2.30 6.01
C ASP A 88 -23.37 3.82 5.83
N VAL A 89 -22.26 4.38 6.36
CA VAL A 89 -21.97 5.83 6.32
C VAL A 89 -20.83 6.18 5.37
N LEU A 90 -19.83 5.30 5.21
CA LEU A 90 -18.67 5.53 4.36
C LEU A 90 -18.64 4.54 3.19
N SER A 91 -18.30 5.01 1.99
CA SER A 91 -18.07 4.10 0.85
C SER A 91 -16.95 3.11 1.17
N ALA A 92 -17.01 1.91 0.59
CA ALA A 92 -15.98 0.87 0.66
C ALA A 92 -14.54 1.41 0.50
N ARG A 93 -14.36 2.35 -0.45
CA ARG A 93 -13.12 3.09 -0.68
C ARG A 93 -12.69 3.93 0.53
N SER A 94 -13.62 4.69 1.08
CA SER A 94 -13.35 5.58 2.21
C SER A 94 -13.04 4.79 3.48
N ALA A 95 -13.69 3.64 3.68
CA ALA A 95 -13.43 2.77 4.84
C ALA A 95 -12.04 2.13 4.76
N LEU A 96 -11.63 1.66 3.57
CA LEU A 96 -10.28 1.14 3.36
C LEU A 96 -9.23 2.25 3.56
N GLY A 97 -9.40 3.40 2.91
CA GLY A 97 -8.48 4.54 3.08
C GLY A 97 -8.37 4.97 4.55
N PHE A 98 -9.47 4.97 5.30
CA PHE A 98 -9.48 5.29 6.73
C PHE A 98 -8.75 4.23 7.57
N ALA A 99 -9.05 2.95 7.38
CA ALA A 99 -8.39 1.86 8.10
C ALA A 99 -6.88 1.86 7.85
N LEU A 100 -6.45 2.08 6.60
CA LEU A 100 -5.03 2.13 6.24
C LEU A 100 -4.32 3.40 6.71
N GLN A 101 -5.05 4.49 6.96
CA GLN A 101 -4.46 5.76 7.39
C GLN A 101 -4.13 5.76 8.89
N ASP A 102 -4.94 5.09 9.70
CA ASP A 102 -4.72 4.97 11.15
C ASP A 102 -3.85 3.75 11.54
N SER A 103 -3.58 2.84 10.60
CA SER A 103 -2.80 1.63 10.86
C SER A 103 -1.33 1.75 10.44
N THR A 104 -0.43 1.20 11.26
CA THR A 104 0.96 0.93 10.89
C THR A 104 1.03 -0.33 10.03
N ILE A 105 1.37 -0.14 8.76
CA ILE A 105 1.53 -1.24 7.82
C ILE A 105 3.00 -1.47 7.55
N VAL A 106 3.45 -2.70 7.79
CA VAL A 106 4.79 -3.14 7.40
C VAL A 106 4.67 -4.12 6.24
N LEU A 107 5.45 -3.84 5.20
CA LEU A 107 5.51 -4.65 3.98
C LEU A 107 6.92 -5.12 3.75
N GLY A 108 7.04 -6.34 3.27
CA GLY A 108 8.28 -6.74 2.64
C GLY A 108 8.26 -8.10 2.00
N LEU A 109 9.41 -8.46 1.44
CA LEU A 109 9.59 -9.69 0.70
C LEU A 109 10.27 -10.73 1.59
N ALA A 110 9.66 -11.91 1.68
CA ALA A 110 10.24 -13.10 2.28
C ALA A 110 10.61 -14.12 1.19
N GLY A 111 11.89 -14.47 1.12
CA GLY A 111 12.45 -15.26 0.02
C GLY A 111 12.28 -14.56 -1.34
N ASP A 112 12.11 -15.36 -2.39
CA ASP A 112 12.18 -14.85 -3.77
C ASP A 112 10.87 -14.26 -4.30
N SER A 113 9.72 -14.49 -3.64
CA SER A 113 8.41 -14.06 -4.16
C SER A 113 7.28 -13.95 -3.12
N THR A 114 7.55 -14.13 -1.83
CA THR A 114 6.48 -14.05 -0.82
C THR A 114 6.38 -12.62 -0.32
N VAL A 115 5.18 -12.05 -0.34
CA VAL A 115 4.90 -10.77 0.30
C VAL A 115 4.36 -11.02 1.69
N VAL A 116 4.95 -10.36 2.66
CA VAL A 116 4.47 -10.29 4.03
C VAL A 116 3.80 -8.95 4.23
N LEU A 117 2.58 -8.96 4.74
CA LEU A 117 1.85 -7.80 5.20
C LEU A 117 1.57 -7.95 6.69
N CYS A 118 2.03 -6.98 7.45
CA CYS A 118 1.74 -6.86 8.87
C CYS A 118 0.97 -5.56 9.11
N CYS A 119 -0.11 -5.64 9.88
CA CYS A 119 -0.96 -4.52 10.26
C CYS A 119 -1.15 -4.57 11.77
N ASP A 120 -1.07 -3.43 12.46
CA ASP A 120 -1.26 -3.31 13.91
C ASP A 120 -2.75 -3.21 14.30
N ASP A 121 -3.60 -2.61 13.47
CA ASP A 121 -5.06 -2.58 13.67
C ASP A 121 -5.84 -2.97 12.39
N PRO A 122 -6.43 -4.17 12.32
CA PRO A 122 -6.34 -5.25 13.30
C PRO A 122 -4.94 -5.86 13.31
N SER A 123 -4.49 -6.31 14.48
CA SER A 123 -3.20 -6.97 14.65
C SER A 123 -3.18 -8.26 13.84
N MET A 124 -2.53 -8.24 12.67
CA MET A 124 -2.48 -9.40 11.78
C MET A 124 -1.18 -9.45 10.99
N MET A 125 -0.70 -10.68 10.79
CA MET A 125 0.39 -10.98 9.88
C MET A 125 -0.10 -12.00 8.86
N VAL A 126 -0.05 -11.62 7.59
CA VAL A 126 -0.48 -12.47 6.47
C VAL A 126 0.59 -12.51 5.39
N VAL A 127 0.66 -13.65 4.70
CA VAL A 127 1.59 -13.88 3.60
C VAL A 127 0.87 -14.33 2.35
N ALA A 128 1.36 -13.88 1.19
CA ALA A 128 0.87 -14.32 -0.10
C ALA A 128 1.99 -14.32 -1.14
N LYS A 129 1.90 -15.23 -2.11
CA LYS A 129 2.73 -15.26 -3.31
C LYS A 129 1.91 -14.91 -4.54
N PRO A 130 2.56 -14.44 -5.62
CA PRO A 130 1.90 -14.30 -6.91
C PRO A 130 1.34 -15.66 -7.36
N GLY A 131 0.05 -15.69 -7.67
CA GLY A 131 -0.67 -16.91 -8.04
C GLY A 131 -1.34 -17.65 -6.89
N ASP A 132 -1.19 -17.20 -5.64
CA ASP A 132 -2.00 -17.71 -4.53
C ASP A 132 -3.46 -17.25 -4.67
N ASP A 133 -4.41 -18.12 -4.35
CA ASP A 133 -5.84 -17.77 -4.37
C ASP A 133 -6.26 -16.88 -3.18
N ARG A 134 -5.51 -16.95 -2.07
CA ARG A 134 -5.81 -16.25 -0.82
C ARG A 134 -4.56 -15.95 -0.01
N TRP A 135 -4.64 -14.91 0.83
CA TRP A 135 -3.66 -14.65 1.87
C TRP A 135 -3.71 -15.75 2.94
N THR A 136 -2.53 -16.18 3.37
CA THR A 136 -2.36 -17.18 4.43
C THR A 136 -1.97 -16.47 5.72
N PRO A 137 -2.74 -16.60 6.82
CA PRO A 137 -2.35 -16.05 8.12
C PRO A 137 -1.10 -16.78 8.64
N VAL A 138 -0.22 -16.04 9.30
CA VAL A 138 0.94 -16.61 9.97
C VAL A 138 0.54 -17.02 11.39
N ASP A 139 0.49 -18.33 11.65
CA ASP A 139 0.15 -18.90 12.96
C ASP A 139 1.15 -18.46 14.04
N GLY A 140 0.64 -18.17 15.25
CA GLY A 140 1.45 -17.75 16.40
C GLY A 140 1.62 -16.23 16.55
N TYR A 141 0.98 -15.45 15.69
CA TYR A 141 0.83 -14.02 15.86
C TYR A 141 -0.32 -13.77 16.87
N ASP A 142 0.03 -13.50 18.13
CA ASP A 142 -0.91 -13.27 19.23
C ASP A 142 -1.23 -11.77 19.33
N ASP A 143 -2.51 -11.42 19.54
CA ASP A 143 -3.11 -10.07 19.52
C ASP A 143 -2.49 -9.06 20.51
N TYR A 144 -1.46 -9.45 21.27
CA TYR A 144 -0.94 -8.74 22.44
C TYR A 144 0.31 -7.90 22.18
N TYR A 145 0.92 -7.99 21.00
CA TYR A 145 2.13 -7.23 20.66
C TYR A 145 1.88 -6.28 19.50
N ASP A 146 1.92 -4.98 19.78
CA ASP A 146 2.00 -3.94 18.76
C ASP A 146 3.19 -4.22 17.83
N ILE A 147 2.97 -4.21 16.51
CA ILE A 147 4.05 -4.20 15.52
C ILE A 147 4.70 -2.82 15.57
N ASN A 148 5.50 -2.58 16.60
CA ASN A 148 6.15 -1.28 16.76
C ASN A 148 7.36 -1.12 15.83
N ALA A 149 7.88 -2.20 15.24
CA ALA A 149 8.97 -2.15 14.25
C ALA A 149 9.16 -3.49 13.52
N GLY A 150 8.30 -3.81 12.55
CA GLY A 150 8.63 -4.85 11.58
C GLY A 150 9.62 -4.31 10.54
N THR A 151 10.64 -5.08 10.17
CA THR A 151 11.55 -4.69 9.09
C THR A 151 11.85 -5.85 8.15
N CYS A 152 12.08 -5.53 6.88
CA CYS A 152 12.54 -6.50 5.89
C CYS A 152 13.96 -6.19 5.45
N PHE A 153 14.82 -7.20 5.53
CA PHE A 153 16.19 -7.10 5.07
C PHE A 153 16.65 -8.42 4.46
N SER A 154 17.16 -8.36 3.23
CA SER A 154 17.74 -9.51 2.53
C SER A 154 16.77 -10.70 2.41
N GLY A 155 15.50 -10.44 2.07
CA GLY A 155 14.47 -11.47 1.90
C GLY A 155 14.01 -12.11 3.22
N ARG A 156 14.26 -11.46 4.36
CA ARG A 156 13.84 -11.90 5.69
C ARG A 156 13.06 -10.79 6.39
N PHE A 157 11.96 -11.18 7.01
CA PHE A 157 11.16 -10.33 7.88
C PHE A 157 11.63 -10.52 9.33
N TYR A 158 11.81 -9.41 10.06
CA TYR A 158 12.23 -9.36 11.47
C TYR A 158 11.24 -8.57 12.29
#